data_AF-A0A952Y8U7-F1
#
_entry.id   AF-A0A952Y8U7-F1
#
_cell.length_a   1.000
_cell.length_b   1.000
_cell.length_c   1.000
_cell.angle_alpha   90.00
_cell.angle_beta   90.00
_cell.angle_gamma   90.00
#
_symmetry.space_group_name_H-M   'P 1'
#
loop_
_entity.id
_entity.type
_entity.pdbx_description
1 polymer ?
#
loop_
_entity_poly.entity_id
_entity_poly.type
_entity_poly.pdbx_seq_one_letter_code
_entity_poly.pdbx_strand_id
1 'polypeptide(L)'
;MGAPPDGAAPARTAGPAVRGAGEPRAVRVLPVVDGRAERPDASGVAAAVAGASAVGGTPQSMLDAFLVTVVRLAGARAGAVRALTPEGNQLRLVAAWGLPEEVLAREALIGPCGVCGDALQGEGVRVAENASRCGKLAVDTFFEQVCTGTVAVPLEYKGRSVGVFTLFFDGVHSLRGEVIHLLRPVGQLFGLALENARLERENLQSSLVHERQTIAGELHDSLAQSLTFVRMRMPLLQDAISQQDTPRALKYCQDVNDELGSANRRMRELITHFRAGMDAQGLHRALEQMADTFYERTGVALDFDCRIPELRLSAEVEVQTFHILQEALANVRRHSGARNARLRVEREGPDVVFSVHDDGCGFALQACPGQGSARTSFGLDIMRERAQAIGARVTFENAPGGGARVVVRVPARDSAGEVTHD
;
A
#
# COMPACT_ATOMS: atom_id res chain seq x y z
N MET A 1 -26.00 -43.69 44.94
CA MET A 1 -24.57 -43.62 45.33
C MET A 1 -23.85 -44.70 44.55
N GLY A 2 -22.88 -44.49 43.68
CA GLY A 2 -22.21 -43.34 43.09
C GLY A 2 -21.24 -43.98 42.10
N ALA A 3 -21.46 -43.78 40.79
CA ALA A 3 -20.58 -44.30 39.75
C ALA A 3 -19.26 -43.50 39.72
N PRO A 4 -18.11 -44.12 39.43
CA PRO A 4 -16.85 -43.41 39.28
C PRO A 4 -16.80 -42.66 37.93
N PRO A 5 -16.06 -41.54 37.84
CA PRO A 5 -15.99 -40.74 36.62
C PRO A 5 -14.95 -41.30 35.64
N ASP A 6 -15.39 -41.59 34.43
CA ASP A 6 -14.54 -41.95 33.27
C ASP A 6 -14.18 -40.71 32.45
N GLY A 7 -12.93 -40.65 32.01
CA GLY A 7 -12.56 -40.06 30.71
C GLY A 7 -12.12 -38.60 30.67
N ALA A 8 -10.94 -38.29 31.19
CA ALA A 8 -10.21 -37.08 30.82
C ALA A 8 -9.74 -37.16 29.34
N ALA A 9 -10.28 -36.28 28.48
CA ALA A 9 -9.84 -36.12 27.10
C ALA A 9 -8.54 -35.26 27.02
N PRO A 10 -7.61 -35.54 26.09
CA PRO A 10 -6.28 -34.96 26.10
C PRO A 10 -6.27 -33.50 25.62
N ALA A 11 -5.45 -32.70 26.28
CA ALA A 11 -5.08 -31.34 25.90
C ALA A 11 -4.51 -31.31 24.48
N ARG A 12 -5.22 -30.65 23.56
CA ARG A 12 -4.69 -30.31 22.23
C ARG A 12 -3.70 -29.17 22.38
N THR A 13 -2.43 -29.48 22.14
CA THR A 13 -1.33 -28.54 22.01
C THR A 13 -1.59 -27.58 20.85
N ALA A 14 -1.49 -26.28 21.14
CA ALA A 14 -1.56 -25.21 20.14
C ALA A 14 -0.32 -25.29 19.22
N GLY A 15 -0.55 -25.55 17.93
CA GLY A 15 0.46 -25.38 16.88
C GLY A 15 0.70 -23.89 16.58
N PRO A 16 1.87 -23.52 16.03
CA PRO A 16 2.26 -22.13 15.85
C PRO A 16 1.37 -21.45 14.80
N ALA A 17 0.87 -20.26 15.13
CA ALA A 17 0.06 -19.43 14.26
C ALA A 17 0.82 -19.07 12.98
N VAL A 18 0.30 -19.49 11.83
CA VAL A 18 0.74 -19.03 10.51
C VAL A 18 0.32 -17.58 10.37
N ARG A 19 1.28 -16.66 10.50
CA ARG A 19 1.13 -15.23 10.24
C ARG A 19 0.91 -15.02 8.74
N GLY A 20 -0.33 -14.73 8.37
CA GLY A 20 -0.74 -14.50 6.99
C GLY A 20 -2.03 -13.69 6.91
N ALA A 21 -2.10 -12.57 7.64
CA ALA A 21 -3.17 -11.59 7.47
C ALA A 21 -2.49 -10.22 7.37
N GLY A 22 -2.67 -9.56 6.23
CA GLY A 22 -2.16 -8.20 6.00
C GLY A 22 -2.64 -7.27 7.10
N GLU A 23 -1.75 -6.37 7.52
CA GLU A 23 -1.98 -5.41 8.60
C GLU A 23 -3.26 -4.58 8.37
N PRO A 24 -3.99 -4.25 9.44
CA PRO A 24 -5.23 -3.49 9.35
C PRO A 24 -4.94 -2.06 8.91
N ARG A 25 -5.47 -1.67 7.75
CA ARG A 25 -5.54 -0.26 7.35
C ARG A 25 -6.39 0.50 8.37
N ALA A 26 -5.90 1.64 8.84
CA ALA A 26 -6.58 2.49 9.81
C ALA A 26 -8.03 2.79 9.37
N VAL A 27 -8.99 2.41 10.21
CA VAL A 27 -10.40 2.80 10.06
C VAL A 27 -10.46 4.31 10.18
N ARG A 28 -10.90 5.00 9.12
CA ARG A 28 -10.97 6.47 9.14
C ARG A 28 -12.13 6.90 10.03
N VAL A 29 -11.79 7.50 11.16
CA VAL A 29 -12.75 8.11 12.10
C VAL A 29 -13.09 9.50 11.57
N LEU A 30 -14.36 9.72 11.19
CA LEU A 30 -14.85 11.06 10.87
C LEU A 30 -15.23 11.79 12.17
N PRO A 31 -14.94 13.10 12.30
CA PRO A 31 -15.15 13.84 13.53
C PRO A 31 -16.63 13.87 13.94
N VAL A 32 -16.87 13.73 15.25
CA VAL A 32 -18.19 13.89 15.88
C VAL A 32 -18.58 15.37 15.76
N VAL A 33 -19.65 15.66 15.02
CA VAL A 33 -20.23 17.01 14.98
C VAL A 33 -21.39 17.03 15.96
N ASP A 34 -21.21 17.71 17.09
CA ASP A 34 -22.29 17.95 18.06
C ASP A 34 -23.35 18.85 17.41
N GLY A 35 -24.47 18.24 17.04
CA GLY A 35 -25.62 18.95 16.51
C GLY A 35 -26.71 17.99 16.09
N ARG A 36 -27.91 18.13 16.68
CA ARG A 36 -29.13 17.50 16.14
C ARG A 36 -29.32 18.00 14.71
N ALA A 37 -28.96 17.17 13.73
CA ALA A 37 -29.21 17.47 12.32
C ALA A 37 -30.74 17.52 12.09
N GLU A 38 -31.22 18.58 11.45
CA GLU A 38 -32.61 18.65 10.98
C GLU A 38 -32.90 17.45 10.07
N ARG A 39 -34.04 16.79 10.30
CA ARG A 39 -34.47 15.62 9.53
C ARG A 39 -34.71 16.02 8.07
N PRO A 40 -33.97 15.49 7.09
CA PRO A 40 -34.25 15.76 5.68
C PRO A 40 -35.57 15.11 5.25
N ASP A 41 -36.27 15.73 4.31
CA ASP A 41 -37.49 15.18 3.71
C ASP A 41 -37.18 14.07 2.68
N ALA A 42 -38.22 13.35 2.21
CA ALA A 42 -38.07 12.27 1.23
C ALA A 42 -37.43 12.72 -0.11
N SER A 43 -37.50 14.01 -0.45
CA SER A 43 -36.84 14.58 -1.64
C SER A 43 -35.33 14.71 -1.43
N GLY A 44 -34.90 15.14 -0.24
CA GLY A 44 -33.49 15.19 0.17
C GLY A 44 -32.81 13.82 0.20
N VAL A 45 -33.55 12.74 0.51
CA VAL A 45 -33.05 11.35 0.46
C VAL A 45 -32.62 10.97 -0.95
N ALA A 46 -33.48 11.20 -1.94
CA ALA A 46 -33.19 10.86 -3.34
C ALA A 46 -32.04 11.69 -3.90
N ALA A 47 -31.97 12.98 -3.53
CA ALA A 47 -30.89 13.88 -3.93
C ALA A 47 -29.53 13.51 -3.30
N ALA A 48 -29.51 13.08 -2.04
CA ALA A 48 -28.26 12.66 -1.38
C ALA A 48 -27.75 11.31 -1.92
N VAL A 49 -28.64 10.36 -2.21
CA VAL A 49 -28.31 9.09 -2.87
C VAL A 49 -27.82 9.32 -4.31
N ALA A 50 -28.45 10.23 -5.06
CA ALA A 50 -28.01 10.61 -6.40
C ALA A 50 -26.69 11.38 -6.39
N GLY A 51 -26.49 12.27 -5.41
CA GLY A 51 -25.27 13.03 -5.21
C GLY A 51 -24.07 12.14 -4.86
N ALA A 52 -24.27 11.11 -4.04
CA ALA A 52 -23.21 10.15 -3.69
C ALA A 52 -22.75 9.30 -4.89
N SER A 53 -23.64 9.01 -5.85
CA SER A 53 -23.26 8.39 -7.14
C SER A 53 -22.54 9.36 -8.10
N ALA A 54 -22.66 10.67 -7.90
CA ALA A 54 -22.04 11.70 -8.74
C ALA A 54 -20.65 12.14 -8.23
N VAL A 55 -20.24 11.74 -7.02
CA VAL A 55 -18.91 12.02 -6.49
C VAL A 55 -17.93 11.01 -7.09
N GLY A 56 -17.12 11.46 -8.05
CA GLY A 56 -15.94 10.72 -8.49
C GLY A 56 -15.00 10.49 -7.30
N GLY A 57 -14.94 9.26 -6.81
CA GLY A 57 -14.18 8.88 -5.63
C GLY A 57 -14.05 7.37 -5.53
N THR A 58 -13.14 6.89 -4.68
CA THR A 58 -12.97 5.45 -4.41
C THR A 58 -14.27 4.82 -3.88
N PRO A 59 -14.52 3.52 -4.09
CA PRO A 59 -15.69 2.83 -3.51
C PRO A 59 -15.81 3.02 -1.99
N GLN A 60 -14.68 3.14 -1.29
CA GLN A 60 -14.62 3.40 0.14
C GLN A 60 -15.18 4.78 0.50
N SER A 61 -14.80 5.83 -0.24
CA SER A 61 -15.34 7.17 0.00
C SER A 61 -16.83 7.27 -0.30
N MET A 62 -17.33 6.47 -1.24
CA MET A 62 -18.78 6.35 -1.46
C MET A 62 -19.45 5.70 -0.24
N LEU A 63 -18.94 4.55 0.22
CA LEU A 63 -19.46 3.87 1.41
C LEU A 63 -19.54 4.81 2.63
N ASP A 64 -18.50 5.60 2.88
CA ASP A 64 -18.46 6.57 3.98
C ASP A 64 -19.54 7.66 3.79
N ALA A 65 -19.65 8.25 2.59
CA ALA A 65 -20.65 9.29 2.30
C ALA A 65 -22.09 8.77 2.42
N PHE A 66 -22.34 7.55 1.93
CA PHE A 66 -23.61 6.85 2.07
C PHE A 66 -23.94 6.60 3.55
N LEU A 67 -22.97 6.13 4.34
CA LEU A 67 -23.17 5.85 5.77
C LEU A 67 -23.58 7.12 6.53
N VAL A 68 -22.86 8.22 6.33
CA VAL A 68 -23.17 9.51 6.98
C VAL A 68 -24.58 9.96 6.62
N THR A 69 -24.96 9.84 5.35
CA THR A 69 -26.28 10.23 4.85
C THR A 69 -27.38 9.41 5.53
N VAL A 70 -27.23 8.08 5.57
CA VAL A 70 -28.24 7.19 6.14
C VAL A 70 -28.38 7.36 7.64
N VAL A 71 -27.28 7.58 8.38
CA VAL A 71 -27.34 7.84 9.83
C VAL A 71 -28.12 9.12 10.13
N ARG A 72 -27.85 10.19 9.39
CA ARG A 72 -28.58 11.47 9.54
C ARG A 72 -30.05 11.34 9.18
N LEU A 73 -30.36 10.68 8.07
CA LEU A 73 -31.74 10.44 7.62
C LEU A 73 -32.56 9.62 8.61
N ALA A 74 -31.96 8.56 9.15
CA ALA A 74 -32.63 7.72 10.14
C ALA A 74 -32.79 8.42 11.49
N GLY A 75 -32.08 9.52 11.74
CA GLY A 75 -31.98 10.14 13.06
C GLY A 75 -31.27 9.22 14.06
N ALA A 76 -30.33 8.39 13.57
CA ALA A 76 -29.51 7.54 14.39
C ALA A 76 -28.34 8.34 14.98
N ARG A 77 -27.86 7.93 16.14
CA ARG A 77 -26.71 8.53 16.82
C ARG A 77 -25.39 8.07 16.23
N ALA A 78 -25.35 6.82 15.75
CA ALA A 78 -24.17 6.24 15.12
C ALA A 78 -24.57 5.18 14.08
N GLY A 79 -23.63 4.82 13.23
CA GLY A 79 -23.78 3.72 12.28
C GLY A 79 -22.48 3.01 11.99
N ALA A 80 -22.58 1.74 11.59
CA ALA A 80 -21.45 0.90 11.24
C ALA A 80 -21.79 -0.02 10.07
N VAL A 81 -20.88 -0.13 9.11
CA VAL A 81 -20.95 -1.08 7.99
C VAL A 81 -19.90 -2.15 8.23
N ARG A 82 -20.33 -3.41 8.31
CA ARG A 82 -19.45 -4.56 8.49
C ARG A 82 -19.58 -5.50 7.30
N ALA A 83 -18.44 -5.91 6.75
CA ALA A 83 -18.36 -6.91 5.70
C ALA A 83 -18.14 -8.29 6.30
N LEU A 84 -18.80 -9.31 5.74
CA LEU A 84 -18.54 -10.69 6.09
C LEU A 84 -17.15 -11.10 5.57
N THR A 85 -16.37 -11.78 6.39
CA THR A 85 -15.08 -12.35 5.95
C THR A 85 -15.33 -13.45 4.91
N PRO A 86 -14.36 -13.74 4.02
CA PRO A 86 -14.49 -14.82 3.04
C PRO A 86 -14.77 -16.20 3.66
N GLU A 87 -14.31 -16.40 4.90
CA GLU A 87 -14.53 -17.60 5.71
C GLU A 87 -15.96 -17.70 6.26
N GLY A 88 -16.75 -16.62 6.20
CA GLY A 88 -18.14 -16.58 6.64
C GLY A 88 -18.35 -16.58 8.16
N ASN A 89 -17.27 -16.52 8.94
CA ASN A 89 -17.29 -16.70 10.40
C ASN A 89 -17.16 -15.39 11.18
N GLN A 90 -16.85 -14.27 10.52
CA GLN A 90 -16.53 -13.00 11.16
C GLN A 90 -17.06 -11.82 10.34
N LEU A 91 -17.34 -10.72 11.03
CA LEU A 91 -17.74 -9.44 10.50
C LEU A 91 -16.63 -8.43 10.76
N ARG A 92 -16.07 -7.88 9.69
CA ARG A 92 -15.02 -6.87 9.74
C ARG A 92 -15.61 -5.49 9.52
N LEU A 93 -15.27 -4.54 10.38
CA LEU A 93 -15.69 -3.14 10.24
C LEU A 93 -15.03 -2.52 9.01
N VAL A 94 -15.85 -1.95 8.12
CA VAL A 94 -15.39 -1.31 6.87
C VAL A 94 -15.64 0.19 6.89
N ALA A 95 -16.73 0.63 7.51
CA ALA A 95 -17.03 2.04 7.72
C ALA A 95 -17.76 2.23 9.04
N ALA A 96 -17.53 3.36 9.70
CA ALA A 96 -18.20 3.73 10.94
C ALA A 96 -18.39 5.23 11.03
N TRP A 97 -19.47 5.65 11.69
CA TRP A 97 -19.74 7.06 11.97
C TRP A 97 -20.42 7.20 13.34
N GLY A 98 -19.98 8.16 14.14
CA GLY A 98 -20.56 8.46 15.45
C GLY A 98 -20.24 7.45 16.57
N LEU A 99 -19.41 6.43 16.30
CA LEU A 99 -18.91 5.50 17.31
C LEU A 99 -17.67 6.07 18.01
N PRO A 100 -17.55 5.97 19.35
CA PRO A 100 -16.34 6.36 20.08
C PRO A 100 -15.11 5.55 19.65
N GLU A 101 -13.91 6.16 19.70
CA GLU A 101 -12.65 5.47 19.31
C GLU A 101 -12.41 4.17 20.09
N GLU A 102 -12.74 4.15 21.38
CA GLU A 102 -12.61 2.97 22.24
C GLU A 102 -13.48 1.79 21.74
N VAL A 103 -14.62 2.10 21.15
CA VAL A 103 -15.55 1.12 20.56
C VAL A 103 -15.04 0.65 19.20
N LEU A 104 -14.46 1.53 18.38
CA LEU A 104 -13.99 1.19 17.03
C LEU A 104 -12.93 0.08 17.03
N ALA A 105 -11.98 0.12 17.96
CA ALA A 105 -10.94 -0.91 18.06
C ALA A 105 -11.52 -2.28 18.43
N ARG A 106 -12.53 -2.31 19.31
CA ARG A 106 -13.18 -3.55 19.77
C ARG A 106 -14.18 -4.12 18.76
N GLU A 107 -14.78 -3.24 17.96
CA GLU A 107 -15.73 -3.57 16.90
C GLU A 107 -15.06 -3.86 15.55
N ALA A 108 -13.73 -3.72 15.46
CA ALA A 108 -12.98 -3.90 14.22
C ALA A 108 -13.20 -5.28 13.57
N LEU A 109 -13.34 -6.32 14.40
CA LEU A 109 -13.60 -7.69 13.97
C LEU A 109 -14.42 -8.43 15.04
N ILE A 110 -15.65 -8.78 14.70
CA ILE A 110 -16.58 -9.46 15.63
C ILE A 110 -17.11 -10.75 15.00
N GLY A 111 -17.52 -11.71 15.83
CA GLY A 111 -18.32 -12.84 15.36
C GLY A 111 -19.74 -12.38 14.97
N PRO A 112 -20.44 -13.10 14.08
CA PRO A 112 -21.86 -12.86 13.82
C PRO A 112 -22.65 -13.15 15.09
N CYS A 113 -23.06 -12.09 15.79
CA CYS A 113 -23.71 -12.20 17.09
C CYS A 113 -24.94 -11.29 17.19
N GLY A 114 -25.87 -11.67 18.07
CA GLY A 114 -27.08 -10.88 18.34
C GLY A 114 -27.84 -10.50 17.07
N VAL A 115 -28.32 -9.26 17.06
CA VAL A 115 -29.11 -8.69 15.95
C VAL A 115 -28.34 -8.67 14.62
N CYS A 116 -27.01 -8.59 14.65
CA CYS A 116 -26.18 -8.63 13.45
C CYS A 116 -26.12 -10.04 12.84
N GLY A 117 -25.96 -11.06 13.69
CA GLY A 117 -26.01 -12.46 13.26
C GLY A 117 -27.41 -12.85 12.74
N ASP A 118 -28.46 -12.39 13.43
CA ASP A 118 -29.85 -12.67 13.04
C ASP A 118 -30.24 -11.98 11.72
N ALA A 119 -29.63 -10.83 11.41
CA ALA A 119 -29.78 -10.14 10.13
C ALA A 119 -29.05 -10.87 9.01
N LEU A 120 -27.87 -11.45 9.27
CA LEU A 120 -27.13 -12.23 8.28
C LEU A 120 -27.85 -13.54 7.88
N GLN A 121 -28.52 -14.18 8.85
CA GLN A 121 -29.18 -15.49 8.65
C GLN A 121 -30.63 -15.39 8.18
N GLY A 122 -31.29 -14.24 8.38
CA GLY A 122 -32.70 -14.05 8.05
C GLY A 122 -32.94 -13.13 6.87
N GLU A 123 -34.16 -13.15 6.35
CA GLU A 123 -34.57 -12.21 5.30
C GLU A 123 -35.07 -10.89 5.91
N GLY A 124 -34.23 -9.86 5.86
CA GLY A 124 -34.64 -8.48 6.12
C GLY A 124 -34.12 -7.82 7.39
N VAL A 125 -34.64 -6.62 7.64
CA VAL A 125 -34.18 -5.72 8.69
C VAL A 125 -34.56 -6.26 10.07
N ARG A 126 -33.59 -6.29 10.99
CA ARG A 126 -33.76 -6.70 12.37
C ARG A 126 -33.69 -5.49 13.29
N VAL A 127 -34.57 -5.46 14.28
CA VAL A 127 -34.62 -4.40 15.30
C VAL A 127 -34.44 -5.05 16.67
N ALA A 128 -33.58 -4.46 17.49
CA ALA A 128 -33.39 -4.84 18.87
C ALA A 128 -33.62 -3.63 19.78
N GLU A 129 -34.46 -3.79 20.80
CA GLU A 129 -34.84 -2.74 21.75
C GLU A 129 -33.81 -2.52 22.86
N ASN A 130 -32.70 -3.24 22.84
CA ASN A 130 -31.58 -3.04 23.76
C ASN A 130 -30.27 -3.58 23.16
N ALA A 131 -29.19 -2.79 23.24
CA ALA A 131 -27.85 -3.17 22.82
C ALA A 131 -27.06 -3.92 23.91
N SER A 132 -27.70 -4.37 25.00
CA SER A 132 -27.06 -5.05 26.13
C SER A 132 -26.20 -6.27 25.76
N ARG A 133 -26.51 -6.97 24.65
CA ARG A 133 -25.63 -8.04 24.12
C ARG A 133 -24.35 -7.47 23.50
N CYS A 134 -24.43 -6.35 22.79
CA CYS A 134 -23.27 -5.59 22.31
C CYS A 134 -22.47 -5.02 23.49
N GLY A 135 -23.13 -4.46 24.52
CA GLY A 135 -22.47 -3.99 25.75
C GLY A 135 -21.70 -5.07 26.48
N LYS A 136 -22.25 -6.30 26.59
CA LYS A 136 -21.56 -7.45 27.20
C LYS A 136 -20.36 -7.96 26.40
N LEU A 137 -20.38 -7.86 25.07
CA LEU A 137 -19.29 -8.30 24.19
C LEU A 137 -18.21 -7.23 24.03
N ALA A 138 -18.61 -5.96 23.92
CA ALA A 138 -17.71 -4.82 23.74
C ALA A 138 -17.20 -4.25 25.06
N VAL A 139 -17.85 -4.54 26.20
CA VAL A 139 -17.55 -4.03 27.56
C VAL A 139 -17.37 -2.51 27.55
N ASP A 140 -18.41 -1.79 27.11
CA ASP A 140 -18.32 -0.35 26.83
C ASP A 140 -19.61 0.42 27.20
N THR A 141 -19.41 1.64 27.72
CA THR A 141 -20.48 2.53 28.19
C THR A 141 -21.41 3.03 27.09
N PHE A 142 -20.94 3.12 25.84
CA PHE A 142 -21.75 3.53 24.69
C PHE A 142 -22.93 2.58 24.46
N PHE A 143 -22.70 1.27 24.49
CA PHE A 143 -23.78 0.28 24.30
C PHE A 143 -24.62 0.04 25.55
N GLU A 144 -24.10 0.38 26.74
CA GLU A 144 -24.79 0.16 28.01
C GLU A 144 -25.64 1.35 28.46
N GLN A 145 -25.20 2.58 28.20
CA GLN A 145 -25.80 3.80 28.76
C GLN A 145 -26.39 4.73 27.69
N VAL A 146 -25.93 4.62 26.44
CA VAL A 146 -26.22 5.60 25.39
C VAL A 146 -27.08 5.02 24.27
N CYS A 147 -26.79 3.79 23.85
CA CYS A 147 -27.52 3.10 22.79
C CYS A 147 -28.66 2.25 23.37
N THR A 148 -29.89 2.73 23.26
CA THR A 148 -31.08 1.99 23.73
C THR A 148 -31.81 1.27 22.60
N GLY A 149 -31.32 1.31 21.36
CA GLY A 149 -31.96 0.64 20.23
C GLY A 149 -30.96 0.40 19.09
N THR A 150 -31.10 -0.74 18.43
CA THR A 150 -30.21 -1.14 17.32
C THR A 150 -31.02 -1.68 16.16
N VAL A 151 -30.70 -1.21 14.95
CA VAL A 151 -31.26 -1.75 13.72
C VAL A 151 -30.16 -2.32 12.86
N ALA A 152 -30.27 -3.59 12.52
CA ALA A 152 -29.35 -4.29 11.63
C ALA A 152 -30.03 -4.61 10.30
N VAL A 153 -29.37 -4.24 9.22
CA VAL A 153 -29.83 -4.38 7.85
C VAL A 153 -28.84 -5.30 7.13
N PRO A 154 -29.30 -6.43 6.55
CA PRO A 154 -28.41 -7.27 5.76
C PRO A 154 -27.95 -6.52 4.51
N LEU A 155 -26.67 -6.66 4.19
CA LEU A 155 -26.10 -6.19 2.94
C LEU A 155 -26.17 -7.33 1.95
N GLU A 156 -27.07 -7.24 0.99
CA GLU A 156 -27.34 -8.33 0.05
C GLU A 156 -26.77 -8.01 -1.33
N TYR A 157 -26.07 -8.98 -1.91
CA TYR A 157 -25.65 -8.95 -3.30
C TYR A 157 -25.98 -10.29 -3.97
N LYS A 158 -26.74 -10.25 -5.08
CA LYS A 158 -27.22 -11.44 -5.82
C LYS A 158 -27.84 -12.53 -4.91
N GLY A 159 -28.64 -12.13 -3.93
CA GLY A 159 -29.33 -13.04 -3.01
C GLY A 159 -28.44 -13.67 -1.93
N ARG A 160 -27.25 -13.12 -1.69
CA ARG A 160 -26.35 -13.54 -0.60
C ARG A 160 -26.03 -12.36 0.32
N SER A 161 -26.01 -12.61 1.63
CA SER A 161 -25.56 -11.64 2.62
C SER A 161 -24.03 -11.49 2.56
N VAL A 162 -23.56 -10.33 2.12
CA VAL A 162 -22.12 -9.96 2.06
C VAL A 162 -21.68 -9.16 3.28
N GLY A 163 -22.61 -8.79 4.15
CA GLY A 163 -22.32 -8.04 5.37
C GLY A 163 -23.57 -7.56 6.09
N VAL A 164 -23.37 -6.67 7.04
CA VAL A 164 -24.45 -6.04 7.81
C VAL A 164 -24.16 -4.56 8.01
N PHE A 165 -25.18 -3.74 7.83
CA PHE A 165 -25.19 -2.34 8.22
C PHE A 165 -25.99 -2.19 9.50
N THR A 166 -25.45 -1.46 10.48
CA THR A 166 -26.05 -1.29 11.80
C THR A 166 -26.22 0.18 12.12
N LEU A 167 -27.40 0.55 12.62
CA LEU A 167 -27.73 1.86 13.15
C LEU A 167 -27.98 1.79 14.66
N PHE A 168 -27.49 2.79 15.38
CA PHE A 168 -27.57 2.88 16.84
C PHE A 168 -28.36 4.12 17.26
N PHE A 169 -29.35 3.96 18.13
CA PHE A 169 -30.33 4.99 18.52
C PHE A 169 -30.35 5.25 20.03
N ASP A 170 -30.70 6.48 20.42
CA ASP A 170 -30.95 6.91 21.80
C ASP A 170 -32.48 7.03 22.09
N GLY A 171 -33.22 5.93 21.90
CA GLY A 171 -34.63 5.80 22.29
C GLY A 171 -35.43 4.83 21.40
N VAL A 172 -36.41 4.13 21.96
CA VAL A 172 -37.22 3.09 21.27
C VAL A 172 -38.24 3.68 20.25
N HIS A 173 -38.37 4.99 20.13
CA HIS A 173 -39.52 5.64 19.45
C HIS A 173 -39.32 6.06 17.98
N SER A 174 -38.18 5.83 17.32
CA SER A 174 -37.87 6.61 16.10
C SER A 174 -38.03 5.95 14.73
N LEU A 175 -38.33 4.66 14.61
CA LEU A 175 -38.53 4.04 13.29
C LEU A 175 -39.97 3.59 13.07
N ARG A 176 -40.74 4.43 12.36
CA ARG A 176 -42.02 4.03 11.78
C ARG A 176 -41.78 2.94 10.73
N GLY A 177 -42.73 2.00 10.56
CA GLY A 177 -42.61 0.89 9.60
C GLY A 177 -42.22 1.32 8.18
N GLU A 178 -42.66 2.51 7.75
CA GLU A 178 -42.29 3.12 6.47
C GLU A 178 -40.77 3.33 6.29
N VAL A 179 -40.05 3.73 7.34
CA VAL A 179 -38.60 3.97 7.26
C VAL A 179 -37.82 2.66 7.20
N ILE A 180 -38.31 1.60 7.85
CA ILE A 180 -37.70 0.26 7.80
C ILE A 180 -37.71 -0.29 6.37
N HIS A 181 -38.79 -0.03 5.60
CA HIS A 181 -38.88 -0.42 4.20
C HIS A 181 -37.85 0.29 3.31
N LEU A 182 -37.43 1.51 3.65
CA LEU A 182 -36.40 2.25 2.92
C LEU A 182 -34.98 1.74 3.22
N LEU A 183 -34.75 1.11 4.36
CA LEU A 183 -33.44 0.59 4.74
C LEU A 183 -33.03 -0.66 3.93
N ARG A 184 -33.98 -1.47 3.46
CA ARG A 184 -33.66 -2.67 2.67
C ARG A 184 -33.00 -2.32 1.31
N PRO A 185 -33.57 -1.41 0.48
CA PRO A 185 -32.89 -0.93 -0.72
C PRO A 185 -31.52 -0.32 -0.44
N VAL A 186 -31.36 0.39 0.68
CA VAL A 186 -30.06 0.92 1.13
C VAL A 186 -29.07 -0.21 1.43
N GLY A 187 -29.51 -1.30 2.07
CA GLY A 187 -28.70 -2.50 2.29
C GLY A 187 -28.22 -3.15 0.98
N GLN A 188 -29.06 -3.15 -0.07
CA GLN A 188 -28.67 -3.64 -1.40
C GLN A 188 -27.63 -2.72 -2.07
N LEU A 189 -27.78 -1.40 -1.94
CA LEU A 189 -26.79 -0.44 -2.45
C LEU A 189 -25.44 -0.61 -1.75
N PHE A 190 -25.44 -0.75 -0.42
CA PHE A 190 -24.23 -1.06 0.34
C PHE A 190 -23.62 -2.41 -0.04
N GLY A 191 -24.46 -3.44 -0.27
CA GLY A 191 -24.01 -4.75 -0.75
C GLY A 191 -23.33 -4.66 -2.11
N LEU A 192 -23.90 -3.91 -3.05
CA LEU A 192 -23.31 -3.64 -4.37
C LEU A 192 -21.99 -2.88 -4.26
N ALA A 193 -21.93 -1.81 -3.46
CA ALA A 193 -20.72 -1.01 -3.29
C ALA A 193 -19.58 -1.81 -2.66
N LEU A 194 -19.89 -2.66 -1.66
CA LEU A 194 -18.92 -3.53 -1.02
C LEU A 194 -18.37 -4.59 -1.99
N GLU A 195 -19.23 -5.16 -2.83
CA GLU A 195 -18.81 -6.12 -3.84
C GLU A 195 -17.98 -5.47 -4.95
N ASN A 196 -18.36 -4.28 -5.42
CA ASN A 196 -17.58 -3.54 -6.39
C ASN A 196 -16.17 -3.24 -5.85
N ALA A 197 -16.06 -2.83 -4.58
CA ALA A 197 -14.77 -2.62 -3.92
C ALA A 197 -13.94 -3.92 -3.85
N ARG A 198 -14.59 -5.07 -3.61
CA ARG A 198 -13.94 -6.39 -3.63
C ARG A 198 -13.42 -6.74 -5.03
N LEU A 199 -14.26 -6.58 -6.05
CA LEU A 199 -13.93 -6.88 -7.45
C LEU A 199 -12.82 -5.98 -7.99
N GLU A 200 -12.84 -4.68 -7.67
CA GLU A 200 -11.74 -3.77 -8.03
C GLU A 200 -10.43 -4.22 -7.41
N ARG A 201 -10.44 -4.62 -6.13
CA ARG A 201 -9.24 -5.14 -5.47
C ARG A 201 -8.73 -6.43 -6.12
N GLU A 202 -9.62 -7.35 -6.46
CA GLU A 202 -9.27 -8.59 -7.15
C GLU A 202 -8.73 -8.34 -8.56
N ASN A 203 -9.34 -7.43 -9.30
CA ASN A 203 -8.87 -7.01 -10.61
C ASN A 203 -7.48 -6.38 -10.51
N LEU A 204 -7.24 -5.46 -9.58
CA LEU A 204 -5.92 -4.87 -9.37
C LEU A 204 -4.87 -5.94 -9.02
N GLN A 205 -5.20 -6.88 -8.13
CA GLN A 205 -4.29 -7.98 -7.79
C GLN A 205 -4.00 -8.89 -9.00
N SER A 206 -5.03 -9.21 -9.78
CA SER A 206 -4.91 -10.02 -10.99
C SER A 206 -4.05 -9.32 -12.06
N SER A 207 -4.30 -8.02 -12.28
CA SER A 207 -3.51 -7.18 -13.18
C SER A 207 -2.04 -7.16 -12.76
N LEU A 208 -1.74 -6.99 -11.46
CA LEU A 208 -0.37 -7.02 -10.94
C LEU A 208 0.31 -8.37 -11.14
N VAL A 209 -0.42 -9.48 -10.96
CA VAL A 209 0.12 -10.83 -11.20
C VAL A 209 0.37 -11.07 -12.68
N HIS A 210 -0.55 -10.66 -13.54
CA HIS A 210 -0.41 -10.78 -14.99
C HIS A 210 0.79 -9.96 -15.49
N GLU A 211 0.92 -8.72 -15.01
CA GLU A 211 2.05 -7.85 -15.32
C GLU A 211 3.38 -8.49 -14.90
N ARG A 212 3.47 -9.07 -13.68
CA ARG A 212 4.66 -9.84 -13.24
C ARG A 212 4.99 -11.01 -14.16
N GLN A 213 4.00 -11.71 -14.68
CA GLN A 213 4.21 -12.85 -15.59
C GLN A 213 4.71 -12.38 -16.95
N THR A 214 4.14 -11.31 -17.51
CA THR A 214 4.60 -10.70 -18.76
C THR A 214 6.03 -10.19 -18.62
N ILE A 215 6.38 -9.52 -17.51
CA ILE A 215 7.75 -9.08 -17.19
C ILE A 215 8.72 -10.25 -17.19
N ALA A 216 8.36 -11.35 -16.52
CA ALA A 216 9.22 -12.53 -16.47
C ALA A 216 9.45 -13.12 -17.88
N GLY A 217 8.42 -13.12 -18.73
CA GLY A 217 8.52 -13.57 -20.13
C GLY A 217 9.44 -12.70 -20.98
N GLU A 218 9.24 -11.38 -20.98
CA GLU A 218 10.03 -10.43 -21.78
C GLU A 218 11.49 -10.36 -21.33
N LEU A 219 11.74 -10.45 -20.01
CA LEU A 219 13.09 -10.58 -19.46
C LEU A 219 13.75 -11.89 -19.93
N HIS A 220 13.04 -13.01 -19.84
CA HIS A 220 13.56 -14.30 -20.24
C HIS A 220 13.92 -14.32 -21.74
N ASP A 221 13.07 -13.78 -22.61
CA ASP A 221 13.29 -13.77 -24.04
C ASP A 221 14.46 -12.87 -24.46
N SER A 222 14.55 -11.66 -23.87
CA SER A 222 15.66 -10.74 -24.15
C SER A 222 17.02 -11.27 -23.68
N LEU A 223 17.06 -11.94 -22.51
CA LEU A 223 18.27 -12.61 -22.01
C LEU A 223 18.63 -13.82 -22.87
N ALA A 224 17.66 -14.63 -23.27
CA ALA A 224 17.88 -15.80 -24.12
C ALA A 224 18.49 -15.41 -25.48
N GLN A 225 18.02 -14.33 -26.10
CA GLN A 225 18.58 -13.79 -27.35
C GLN A 225 20.04 -13.34 -27.17
N SER A 226 20.32 -12.57 -26.11
CA SER A 226 21.65 -12.05 -25.82
C SER A 226 22.67 -13.18 -25.56
N LEU A 227 22.26 -14.18 -24.75
CA LEU A 227 23.09 -15.35 -24.47
C LEU A 227 23.33 -16.21 -25.71
N THR A 228 22.34 -16.33 -26.59
CA THR A 228 22.49 -17.05 -27.86
C THR A 228 23.51 -16.36 -28.76
N PHE A 229 23.46 -15.03 -28.86
CA PHE A 229 24.45 -14.26 -29.61
C PHE A 229 25.87 -14.46 -29.07
N VAL A 230 26.06 -14.33 -27.76
CA VAL A 230 27.37 -14.56 -27.11
C VAL A 230 27.87 -15.97 -27.36
N ARG A 231 26.98 -16.98 -27.24
CA ARG A 231 27.32 -18.39 -27.53
C ARG A 231 27.72 -18.62 -28.98
N MET A 232 27.15 -17.90 -29.95
CA MET A 232 27.55 -17.99 -31.36
C MET A 232 28.87 -17.27 -31.65
N ARG A 233 29.16 -16.16 -30.95
CA ARG A 233 30.41 -15.40 -31.13
C ARG A 233 31.63 -16.04 -30.48
N MET A 234 31.44 -16.79 -29.40
CA MET A 234 32.56 -17.36 -28.64
C MET A 234 33.42 -18.39 -29.43
N PRO A 235 32.85 -19.30 -30.22
CA PRO A 235 33.63 -20.19 -31.09
C PRO A 235 34.39 -19.43 -32.19
N LEU A 236 33.80 -18.38 -32.76
CA LEU A 236 34.44 -17.56 -33.79
C LEU A 236 35.64 -16.79 -33.21
N LEU A 237 35.53 -16.33 -31.96
CA LEU A 237 36.63 -15.75 -31.22
C LEU A 237 37.76 -16.76 -30.98
N GLN A 238 37.43 -17.97 -30.55
CA GLN A 238 38.42 -19.04 -30.34
C GLN A 238 39.14 -19.43 -31.63
N ASP A 239 38.42 -19.52 -32.74
CA ASP A 239 38.98 -19.83 -34.06
C ASP A 239 39.94 -18.71 -34.54
N ALA A 240 39.54 -17.45 -34.41
CA ALA A 240 40.39 -16.31 -34.76
C ALA A 240 41.68 -16.24 -33.93
N ILE A 241 41.61 -16.55 -32.62
CA ILE A 241 42.79 -16.65 -31.75
C ILE A 241 43.69 -17.80 -32.21
N SER A 242 43.11 -18.96 -32.53
CA SER A 242 43.85 -20.15 -32.97
C SER A 242 44.59 -19.92 -34.29
N GLN A 243 44.00 -19.12 -35.19
CA GLN A 243 44.59 -18.72 -36.47
C GLN A 243 45.55 -17.51 -36.35
N GLN A 244 45.75 -16.98 -35.13
CA GLN A 244 46.54 -15.75 -34.87
C GLN A 244 46.03 -14.51 -35.61
N ASP A 245 44.74 -14.49 -35.99
CA ASP A 245 44.06 -13.35 -36.63
C ASP A 245 43.60 -12.35 -35.55
N THR A 246 44.57 -11.57 -35.07
CA THR A 246 44.37 -10.57 -34.01
C THR A 246 43.27 -9.55 -34.36
N PRO A 247 43.18 -9.01 -35.59
CA PRO A 247 42.10 -8.11 -35.98
C PRO A 247 40.70 -8.72 -35.82
N ARG A 248 40.48 -9.97 -36.27
CA ARG A 248 39.18 -10.64 -36.10
C ARG A 248 38.88 -10.98 -34.64
N ALA A 249 39.89 -11.41 -33.88
CA ALA A 249 39.72 -11.70 -32.46
C ALA A 249 39.27 -10.46 -31.67
N LEU A 250 39.90 -9.30 -31.90
CA LEU A 250 39.50 -8.03 -31.27
C LEU A 250 38.07 -7.65 -31.64
N LYS A 251 37.68 -7.81 -32.91
CA LYS A 251 36.32 -7.54 -33.37
C LYS A 251 35.28 -8.41 -32.66
N TYR A 252 35.49 -9.73 -32.59
CA TYR A 252 34.52 -10.62 -31.92
C TYR A 252 34.46 -10.38 -30.41
N CYS A 253 35.57 -9.97 -29.79
CA CYS A 253 35.58 -9.55 -28.40
C CYS A 253 34.75 -8.28 -28.18
N GLN A 254 34.87 -7.28 -29.07
CA GLN A 254 34.03 -6.08 -29.04
C GLN A 254 32.55 -6.40 -29.26
N ASP A 255 32.21 -7.21 -30.26
CA ASP A 255 30.82 -7.63 -30.53
C ASP A 255 30.16 -8.25 -29.27
N VAL A 256 30.90 -9.09 -28.53
CA VAL A 256 30.40 -9.70 -27.27
C VAL A 256 30.22 -8.66 -26.18
N ASN A 257 31.16 -7.72 -26.03
CA ASN A 257 31.08 -6.67 -25.03
C ASN A 257 29.91 -5.70 -25.29
N ASP A 258 29.69 -5.36 -26.55
CA ASP A 258 28.61 -4.48 -26.99
C ASP A 258 27.24 -5.14 -26.78
N GLU A 259 27.10 -6.44 -27.10
CA GLU A 259 25.87 -7.18 -26.85
C GLU A 259 25.59 -7.30 -25.34
N LEU A 260 26.59 -7.59 -24.52
CA LEU A 260 26.44 -7.62 -23.06
C LEU A 260 26.03 -6.24 -22.51
N GLY A 261 26.63 -5.15 -23.02
CA GLY A 261 26.25 -3.78 -22.66
C GLY A 261 24.81 -3.45 -23.08
N SER A 262 24.41 -3.85 -24.28
CA SER A 262 23.06 -3.69 -24.84
C SER A 262 22.01 -4.48 -24.04
N ALA A 263 22.27 -5.75 -23.75
CA ALA A 263 21.43 -6.61 -22.93
C ALA A 263 21.19 -6.01 -21.54
N ASN A 264 22.25 -5.48 -20.93
CA ASN A 264 22.17 -4.84 -19.62
C ASN A 264 21.37 -3.53 -19.67
N ARG A 265 21.46 -2.73 -20.74
CA ARG A 265 20.60 -1.55 -20.96
C ARG A 265 19.13 -1.95 -21.12
N ARG A 266 18.80 -2.90 -22.00
CA ARG A 266 17.42 -3.39 -22.21
C ARG A 266 16.79 -3.96 -20.94
N MET A 267 17.55 -4.75 -20.18
CA MET A 267 17.11 -5.26 -18.88
C MET A 267 16.78 -4.12 -17.91
N ARG A 268 17.63 -3.08 -17.86
CA ARG A 268 17.39 -1.91 -17.03
C ARG A 268 16.21 -1.08 -17.50
N GLU A 269 16.04 -0.87 -18.81
CA GLU A 269 14.91 -0.17 -19.41
C GLU A 269 13.59 -0.87 -19.09
N LEU A 270 13.52 -2.20 -19.24
CA LEU A 270 12.35 -3.00 -18.84
C LEU A 270 12.07 -2.83 -17.34
N ILE A 271 13.06 -3.02 -16.47
CA ILE A 271 12.89 -2.82 -15.02
C ILE A 271 12.41 -1.38 -14.69
N THR A 272 12.87 -0.40 -15.46
CA THR A 272 12.56 1.03 -15.27
C THR A 272 11.13 1.35 -15.73
N HIS A 273 10.75 0.96 -16.94
CA HIS A 273 9.40 1.14 -17.49
C HIS A 273 8.34 0.47 -16.61
N PHE A 274 8.60 -0.75 -16.15
CA PHE A 274 7.65 -1.47 -15.30
C PHE A 274 7.58 -0.93 -13.86
N ARG A 275 8.68 -0.37 -13.32
CA ARG A 275 8.61 0.36 -12.04
C ARG A 275 7.85 1.67 -12.15
N ALA A 276 7.92 2.37 -13.29
CA ALA A 276 7.12 3.56 -13.56
C ALA A 276 5.62 3.25 -13.72
N GLY A 277 5.26 2.07 -14.25
CA GLY A 277 3.87 1.60 -14.33
C GLY A 277 3.24 1.24 -12.97
N MET A 278 4.06 0.84 -11.98
CA MET A 278 3.58 0.46 -10.65
C MET A 278 3.36 1.64 -9.69
N ASP A 279 3.84 2.85 -10.00
CA ASP A 279 3.64 4.02 -9.14
C ASP A 279 3.16 5.23 -9.94
N ALA A 280 1.85 5.25 -10.22
CA ALA A 280 1.15 6.40 -10.80
C ALA A 280 1.22 7.68 -9.93
N GLN A 281 2.00 7.67 -8.84
CA GLN A 281 2.11 8.75 -7.86
C GLN A 281 3.48 9.48 -7.87
N GLY A 282 4.43 9.05 -8.72
CA GLY A 282 5.71 9.73 -8.98
C GLY A 282 6.80 9.55 -7.92
N LEU A 283 8.04 9.97 -8.22
CA LEU A 283 9.23 9.80 -7.36
C LEU A 283 9.01 10.23 -5.89
N HIS A 284 8.27 11.32 -5.66
CA HIS A 284 8.02 11.82 -4.31
C HIS A 284 7.35 10.76 -3.41
N ARG A 285 6.34 10.08 -3.92
CA ARG A 285 5.55 9.07 -3.19
C ARG A 285 6.35 7.78 -3.00
N ALA A 286 7.15 7.40 -3.99
CA ALA A 286 8.07 6.27 -3.88
C ALA A 286 9.12 6.48 -2.76
N LEU A 287 9.62 7.71 -2.57
CA LEU A 287 10.53 8.05 -1.49
C LEU A 287 9.85 8.10 -0.12
N GLU A 288 8.61 8.62 -0.05
CA GLU A 288 7.79 8.64 1.16
C GLU A 288 7.52 7.21 1.67
N GLN A 289 7.07 6.30 0.79
CA GLN A 289 6.87 4.89 1.13
C GLN A 289 8.17 4.18 1.55
N MET A 290 9.29 4.54 0.90
CA MET A 290 10.59 4.00 1.28
C MET A 290 10.98 4.44 2.69
N ALA A 291 10.70 5.69 3.06
CA ALA A 291 10.95 6.22 4.39
C ALA A 291 10.07 5.54 5.46
N ASP A 292 8.76 5.44 5.21
CA ASP A 292 7.79 4.84 6.13
C ASP A 292 8.17 3.40 6.51
N THR A 293 8.63 2.62 5.53
CA THR A 293 8.98 1.21 5.74
C THR A 293 10.44 0.98 6.16
N PHE A 294 11.27 2.03 6.22
CA PHE A 294 12.71 1.86 6.44
C PHE A 294 13.03 1.40 7.86
N TYR A 295 12.39 1.99 8.87
CA TYR A 295 12.66 1.69 10.27
C TYR A 295 12.30 0.23 10.60
N GLU A 296 11.11 -0.22 10.20
CA GLU A 296 10.64 -1.59 10.45
C GLU A 296 11.57 -2.65 9.85
N ARG A 297 12.18 -2.35 8.71
CA ARG A 297 13.04 -3.29 7.98
C ARG A 297 14.49 -3.28 8.42
N THR A 298 14.95 -2.19 9.04
CA THR A 298 16.40 -1.95 9.25
C THR A 298 16.77 -1.57 10.67
N GLY A 299 15.83 -1.09 11.48
CA GLY A 299 16.08 -0.53 12.81
C GLY A 299 16.71 0.87 12.80
N VAL A 300 16.89 1.49 11.63
CA VAL A 300 17.46 2.83 11.47
C VAL A 300 16.33 3.84 11.27
N ALA A 301 16.29 4.91 12.06
CA ALA A 301 15.31 5.97 11.90
C ALA A 301 15.66 6.81 10.67
N LEU A 302 14.74 6.91 9.69
CA LEU A 302 14.93 7.70 8.48
C LEU A 302 14.02 8.92 8.47
N ASP A 303 14.63 10.11 8.55
CA ASP A 303 13.97 11.41 8.47
C ASP A 303 13.85 11.84 7.00
N PHE A 304 12.63 11.94 6.46
CA PHE A 304 12.38 12.37 5.08
C PHE A 304 11.91 13.83 5.02
N ASP A 305 12.72 14.69 4.39
CA ASP A 305 12.50 16.15 4.26
C ASP A 305 12.44 16.53 2.77
N CYS A 306 11.24 16.59 2.20
CA CYS A 306 11.03 17.08 0.82
C CYS A 306 10.57 18.54 0.83
N ARG A 307 11.41 19.43 0.30
CA ARG A 307 11.15 20.88 0.24
C ARG A 307 10.59 21.34 -1.10
N ILE A 308 10.21 20.41 -1.97
CA ILE A 308 9.69 20.66 -3.31
C ILE A 308 8.24 20.14 -3.37
N PRO A 309 7.23 21.03 -3.34
CA PRO A 309 5.81 20.62 -3.31
C PRO A 309 5.34 19.84 -4.54
N GLU A 310 5.95 20.10 -5.71
CA GLU A 310 5.72 19.40 -6.97
C GLU A 310 7.04 19.01 -7.60
N LEU A 311 7.58 17.87 -7.18
CA LEU A 311 8.77 17.29 -7.80
C LEU A 311 8.38 16.73 -9.17
N ARG A 312 8.64 17.50 -10.24
CA ARG A 312 8.48 17.05 -11.62
C ARG A 312 9.84 16.80 -12.23
N LEU A 313 10.07 15.57 -12.65
CA LEU A 313 11.26 15.13 -13.38
C LEU A 313 10.79 14.25 -14.54
N SER A 314 11.63 14.06 -15.56
CA SER A 314 11.33 13.07 -16.58
C SER A 314 11.28 11.67 -15.95
N ALA A 315 10.47 10.77 -16.49
CA ALA A 315 10.33 9.41 -15.96
C ALA A 315 11.67 8.66 -15.85
N GLU A 316 12.57 8.88 -16.81
CA GLU A 316 13.92 8.32 -16.79
C GLU A 316 14.75 8.84 -15.61
N VAL A 317 14.72 10.16 -15.39
CA VAL A 317 15.42 10.81 -14.27
C VAL A 317 14.86 10.36 -12.93
N GLU A 318 13.53 10.24 -12.81
CA GLU A 318 12.88 9.77 -11.58
C GLU A 318 13.38 8.38 -11.19
N VAL A 319 13.41 7.46 -12.15
CA VAL A 319 13.79 6.08 -11.87
C VAL A 319 15.28 5.94 -11.57
N GLN A 320 16.17 6.59 -12.32
CA GLN A 320 17.60 6.53 -11.99
C GLN A 320 17.88 7.16 -10.64
N THR A 321 17.24 8.29 -10.33
CA THR A 321 17.35 8.94 -9.02
C THR A 321 16.87 8.03 -7.90
N PHE A 322 15.70 7.40 -8.04
CA PHE A 322 15.18 6.44 -7.07
C PHE A 322 16.17 5.30 -6.79
N HIS A 323 16.77 4.72 -7.84
CA HIS A 323 17.74 3.64 -7.70
C HIS A 323 19.03 4.07 -7.01
N ILE A 324 19.52 5.28 -7.28
CA ILE A 324 20.68 5.83 -6.59
C ILE A 324 20.38 6.00 -5.10
N LEU A 325 19.22 6.57 -4.75
CA LEU A 325 18.80 6.78 -3.36
C LEU A 325 18.54 5.45 -2.63
N GLN A 326 17.94 4.47 -3.31
CA GLN A 326 17.74 3.12 -2.80
C GLN A 326 19.07 2.44 -2.45
N GLU A 327 20.08 2.53 -3.33
CA GLU A 327 21.40 1.94 -3.04
C GLU A 327 22.14 2.72 -1.95
N ALA A 328 22.01 4.05 -1.91
CA ALA A 328 22.55 4.86 -0.81
C ALA A 328 21.98 4.44 0.55
N LEU A 329 20.66 4.29 0.67
CA LEU A 329 20.00 3.81 1.89
C LEU A 329 20.32 2.34 2.21
N ALA A 330 20.48 1.50 1.19
CA ALA A 330 20.94 0.13 1.39
C ALA A 330 22.37 0.09 1.96
N ASN A 331 23.23 1.02 1.55
CA ASN A 331 24.58 1.16 2.09
C ASN A 331 24.60 1.65 3.54
N VAL A 332 23.71 2.58 3.92
CA VAL A 332 23.51 2.95 5.33
C VAL A 332 23.26 1.69 6.16
N ARG A 333 22.24 0.91 5.81
CA ARG A 333 21.92 -0.33 6.53
C ARG A 333 23.08 -1.33 6.59
N ARG A 334 23.78 -1.54 5.47
CA ARG A 334 24.81 -2.60 5.37
C ARG A 334 26.15 -2.20 5.99
N HIS A 335 26.48 -0.90 6.02
CA HIS A 335 27.87 -0.46 6.21
C HIS A 335 28.05 0.65 7.24
N SER A 336 27.05 1.46 7.57
CA SER A 336 27.28 2.63 8.41
C SER A 336 27.23 2.33 9.92
N GLY A 337 26.47 1.32 10.35
CA GLY A 337 26.17 1.12 11.77
C GLY A 337 25.37 2.27 12.39
N ALA A 338 24.77 3.13 11.56
CA ALA A 338 24.00 4.29 11.94
C ALA A 338 22.73 3.91 12.71
N ARG A 339 22.29 4.80 13.60
CA ARG A 339 20.96 4.74 14.23
C ARG A 339 19.99 5.68 13.55
N ASN A 340 20.50 6.74 12.93
CA ASN A 340 19.71 7.76 12.27
C ASN A 340 20.24 8.02 10.86
N ALA A 341 19.32 8.21 9.93
CA ALA A 341 19.57 8.65 8.58
C ALA A 341 18.58 9.75 8.21
N ARG A 342 18.95 10.59 7.25
CA ARG A 342 18.12 11.65 6.70
C ARG A 342 18.18 11.61 5.18
N LEU A 343 17.02 11.63 4.55
CA LEU A 343 16.84 11.84 3.11
C LEU A 343 16.23 13.22 2.90
N ARG A 344 16.97 14.12 2.25
CA ARG A 344 16.48 15.48 1.92
C ARG A 344 16.40 15.68 0.42
N VAL A 345 15.33 16.34 -0.02
CA VAL A 345 15.12 16.79 -1.40
C VAL A 345 14.92 18.30 -1.40
N GLU A 346 15.79 19.03 -2.08
CA GLU A 346 15.72 20.49 -2.16
C GLU A 346 16.14 21.03 -3.52
N ARG A 347 15.77 22.26 -3.83
CA ARG A 347 16.15 22.94 -5.06
C ARG A 347 17.31 23.89 -4.76
N GLU A 348 18.45 23.69 -5.42
CA GLU A 348 19.63 24.57 -5.32
C GLU A 348 19.86 25.24 -6.67
N GLY A 349 19.38 26.49 -6.80
CA GLY A 349 19.42 27.20 -8.09
C GLY A 349 18.56 26.47 -9.15
N PRO A 350 19.12 26.14 -10.33
CA PRO A 350 18.40 25.36 -11.34
C PRO A 350 18.25 23.89 -10.93
N ASP A 351 19.17 23.35 -10.13
CA ASP A 351 19.28 21.91 -9.93
C ASP A 351 18.36 21.40 -8.83
N VAL A 352 17.90 20.16 -8.99
CA VAL A 352 17.26 19.41 -7.91
C VAL A 352 18.33 18.57 -7.21
N VAL A 353 18.44 18.72 -5.90
CA VAL A 353 19.47 18.09 -5.08
C VAL A 353 18.83 17.11 -4.12
N PHE A 354 19.25 15.85 -4.24
CA PHE A 354 18.90 14.78 -3.32
C PHE A 354 20.10 14.48 -2.44
N SER A 355 19.89 14.37 -1.13
CA SER A 355 20.96 14.03 -0.20
C SER A 355 20.52 12.96 0.80
N VAL A 356 21.37 11.95 0.97
CA VAL A 356 21.25 10.93 2.01
C VAL A 356 22.41 11.14 2.98
N HIS A 357 22.08 11.28 4.25
CA HIS A 357 23.04 11.49 5.33
C HIS A 357 22.79 10.47 6.44
N ASP A 358 23.83 9.86 6.99
CA ASP A 358 23.74 8.98 8.16
C ASP A 358 24.66 9.43 9.29
N ASP A 359 24.43 8.94 10.50
CA ASP A 359 25.24 9.20 11.69
C ASP A 359 26.26 8.09 12.01
N GLY A 360 26.62 7.27 11.02
CA GLY A 360 27.45 6.09 11.18
C GLY A 360 28.96 6.33 11.08
N CYS A 361 29.71 5.29 10.70
CA CYS A 361 31.18 5.32 10.64
C CYS A 361 31.76 6.09 9.43
N GLY A 362 30.92 6.56 8.50
CA GLY A 362 31.34 7.16 7.25
C GLY A 362 32.09 6.20 6.31
N PHE A 363 32.69 6.75 5.27
CA PHE A 363 33.54 6.04 4.31
C PHE A 363 34.95 5.73 4.84
N ALA A 364 35.27 6.10 6.10
CA ALA A 364 36.63 6.07 6.66
C ALA A 364 37.15 4.67 7.06
N LEU A 365 36.33 3.61 7.01
CA LEU A 365 36.76 2.23 7.30
C LEU A 365 37.26 1.45 6.06
N GLN A 366 37.57 2.12 4.95
CA GLN A 366 38.07 1.46 3.72
C GLN A 366 39.56 1.06 3.76
N ALA A 367 40.25 1.17 4.89
CA ALA A 367 41.66 0.80 5.05
C ALA A 367 41.92 -0.40 5.97
N CYS A 368 40.95 -1.29 6.20
CA CYS A 368 41.20 -2.57 6.88
C CYS A 368 41.51 -3.68 5.84
N PRO A 369 42.75 -4.22 5.78
CA PRO A 369 43.06 -5.33 4.90
C PRO A 369 42.43 -6.61 5.46
N GLY A 370 41.48 -7.20 4.74
CA GLY A 370 41.04 -8.58 5.00
C GLY A 370 39.54 -8.88 4.92
N GLN A 371 38.65 -7.87 4.85
CA GLN A 371 37.20 -8.12 4.74
C GLN A 371 36.55 -7.22 3.67
N GLY A 372 36.50 -7.73 2.43
CA GLY A 372 35.44 -7.40 1.46
C GLY A 372 35.35 -5.99 0.87
N SER A 373 36.44 -5.37 0.41
CA SER A 373 36.40 -4.04 -0.25
C SER A 373 35.77 -4.02 -1.66
N ALA A 374 35.63 -5.17 -2.32
CA ALA A 374 35.20 -5.23 -3.72
C ALA A 374 33.69 -4.96 -3.93
N ARG A 375 32.82 -5.35 -2.99
CA ARG A 375 31.35 -5.20 -3.15
C ARG A 375 30.87 -3.76 -2.93
N THR A 376 31.53 -3.01 -2.04
CA THR A 376 31.21 -1.61 -1.73
C THR A 376 31.65 -0.68 -2.87
N SER A 377 32.78 -0.96 -3.52
CA SER A 377 33.22 -0.27 -4.76
C SER A 377 32.15 -0.39 -5.84
N PHE A 378 31.66 -1.61 -6.08
CA PHE A 378 30.72 -1.90 -7.15
C PHE A 378 29.39 -1.13 -7.00
N GLY A 379 28.87 -1.00 -5.77
CA GLY A 379 27.66 -0.20 -5.51
C GLY A 379 27.84 1.29 -5.78
N LEU A 380 29.00 1.86 -5.44
CA LEU A 380 29.34 3.26 -5.72
C LEU A 380 29.53 3.51 -7.23
N ASP A 381 30.14 2.55 -7.93
CA ASP A 381 30.35 2.63 -9.38
C ASP A 381 29.01 2.57 -10.14
N ILE A 382 28.09 1.69 -9.73
CA ILE A 382 26.72 1.67 -10.27
C ILE A 382 26.01 3.00 -10.05
N MET A 383 26.14 3.60 -8.86
CA MET A 383 25.53 4.92 -8.59
C MET A 383 26.11 6.01 -9.50
N ARG A 384 27.42 5.98 -9.79
CA ARG A 384 28.07 6.91 -10.72
C ARG A 384 27.59 6.72 -12.15
N GLU A 385 27.53 5.47 -12.63
CA GLU A 385 27.03 5.16 -13.97
C GLU A 385 25.59 5.63 -14.16
N ARG A 386 24.72 5.40 -13.16
CA ARG A 386 23.33 5.85 -13.19
C ARG A 386 23.20 7.36 -13.20
N ALA A 387 24.00 8.06 -12.39
CA ALA A 387 24.00 9.52 -12.39
C ALA A 387 24.46 10.07 -13.75
N GLN A 388 25.52 9.50 -14.32
CA GLN A 388 26.02 9.90 -15.64
C GLN A 388 24.98 9.69 -16.76
N ALA A 389 24.21 8.60 -16.71
CA ALA A 389 23.19 8.29 -17.71
C ALA A 389 22.10 9.37 -17.82
N ILE A 390 21.81 10.09 -16.73
CA ILE A 390 20.79 11.16 -16.68
C ILE A 390 21.40 12.56 -16.58
N GLY A 391 22.69 12.72 -16.94
CA GLY A 391 23.39 14.01 -16.82
C GLY A 391 23.58 14.52 -15.39
N ALA A 392 23.25 13.70 -14.38
CA ALA A 392 23.36 14.03 -12.97
C ALA A 392 24.78 13.81 -12.44
N ARG A 393 25.09 14.47 -11.33
CA ARG A 393 26.36 14.30 -10.60
C ARG A 393 26.09 13.68 -9.24
N VAL A 394 26.75 12.57 -8.94
CA VAL A 394 26.78 11.98 -7.60
C VAL A 394 28.11 12.26 -6.91
N THR A 395 28.05 12.60 -5.62
CA THR A 395 29.22 12.83 -4.75
C THR A 395 29.07 12.04 -3.46
N PHE A 396 30.20 11.58 -2.92
CA PHE A 396 30.28 10.76 -1.73
C PHE A 396 31.28 11.41 -0.78
N GLU A 397 30.82 11.79 0.41
CA GLU A 397 31.60 12.58 1.36
C GLU A 397 31.42 12.03 2.77
N ASN A 398 32.44 12.20 3.62
CA ASN A 398 32.26 12.04 5.06
C ASN A 398 31.61 13.29 5.62
N ALA A 399 30.58 13.13 6.44
CA ALA A 399 29.88 14.26 7.03
C ALA A 399 30.77 14.94 8.10
N PRO A 400 30.69 16.28 8.25
CA PRO A 400 31.51 17.04 9.20
C PRO A 400 31.38 16.63 10.68
N GLY A 401 30.33 15.87 11.03
CA GLY A 401 30.06 15.36 12.38
C GLY A 401 30.23 13.85 12.56
N GLY A 402 30.83 13.15 11.59
CA GLY A 402 30.80 11.68 11.49
C GLY A 402 29.62 11.20 10.65
N GLY A 403 29.76 10.03 10.02
CA GLY A 403 28.78 9.49 9.08
C GLY A 403 29.12 9.70 7.61
N ALA A 404 28.32 9.10 6.73
CA ALA A 404 28.45 9.26 5.28
C ALA A 404 27.36 10.19 4.72
N ARG A 405 27.73 10.92 3.68
CA ARG A 405 26.84 11.77 2.89
C ARG A 405 26.94 11.40 1.42
N VAL A 406 25.80 11.10 0.81
CA VAL A 406 25.66 10.89 -0.63
C VAL A 406 24.80 12.02 -1.19
N VAL A 407 25.28 12.74 -2.20
CA VAL A 407 24.55 13.85 -2.82
C VAL A 407 24.43 13.63 -4.30
N VAL A 408 23.21 13.67 -4.83
CA VAL A 408 22.87 13.57 -6.24
C VAL A 408 22.32 14.92 -6.70
N ARG A 409 22.97 15.55 -7.67
CA ARG A 409 22.53 16.80 -8.31
C ARG A 409 22.00 16.50 -9.70
N VAL A 410 20.71 16.79 -9.92
CA VAL A 410 20.01 16.60 -11.19
C VAL A 410 19.82 17.97 -11.86
N PRO A 411 20.34 18.20 -13.07
CA PRO A 411 20.22 19.47 -13.77
C PRO A 411 18.76 19.82 -14.14
N ALA A 412 18.43 21.12 -14.15
CA ALA A 412 17.09 21.61 -14.54
C ALA A 412 16.64 21.17 -15.95
N ARG A 413 17.58 20.95 -16.87
CA ARG A 413 17.28 20.65 -18.29
C ARG A 413 16.46 19.38 -18.46
N ASP A 414 16.53 18.47 -17.48
CA ASP A 414 15.82 17.20 -17.50
C ASP A 414 14.59 17.18 -16.56
N SER A 415 14.25 18.34 -15.97
CA SER A 415 13.12 18.52 -15.05
C SER A 415 11.79 18.96 -15.72
N ALA A 416 11.81 19.27 -17.00
CA ALA A 416 10.62 19.34 -17.85
C ALA A 416 11.06 19.34 -19.31
N GLY A 417 10.56 18.39 -20.11
CA GLY A 417 10.68 18.47 -21.56
C GLY A 417 9.82 19.62 -22.08
N GLU A 418 10.43 20.77 -22.36
CA GLU A 418 9.88 21.72 -23.30
C GLU A 418 10.02 21.10 -24.70
N VAL A 419 8.89 20.64 -25.24
CA VAL A 419 8.74 20.39 -26.67
C VAL A 419 8.78 21.75 -27.35
N THR A 420 9.96 22.17 -27.79
CA THR A 420 10.07 23.26 -28.77
C THR A 420 9.58 22.72 -30.11
N HIS A 421 8.35 23.07 -30.47
CA HIS A 421 7.96 23.12 -31.88
C HIS A 421 8.62 24.35 -32.50
N ASP A 422 9.54 24.12 -33.42
CA ASP A 422 9.82 25.03 -34.54
C ASP A 422 10.09 24.19 -35.80
#